data_AF-A0A0M2VAY6-F1
#
_entry.id   AF-A0A0M2VAY6-F1
#
_cell.length_a   1.000
_cell.length_b   1.000
_cell.length_c   1.000
_cell.angle_alpha   90.00
_cell.angle_beta   90.00
_cell.angle_gamma   90.00
#
_symmetry.space_group_name_H-M   'P 1'
#
loop_
_entity.id
_entity.type
_entity.pdbx_description
1 polymer ?
#
loop_
_entity_poly.entity_id
_entity_poly.type
_entity_poly.pdbx_seq_one_letter_code
_entity_poly.pdbx_strand_id
1 'polypeptide(L)'
;MLKPLLFNFGMLALLSGQALADTVLTEQNLSRLESALPQLAKIQQDDVGSLQHVRLQRHCDWPRHAREVRAQQQGKDYLVEVDKILASHQLNAAMFMELSAKGSWPVLESLQPVLSITRQTLPFLPQVQRQQAEQFLAQTDNMTTVIGPCLSDADKVALGQQRQRLINLATRLPGSILPAQAANLTP
;
A
#
# COMPACT_ATOMS: atom_id res chain seq x y z
N MET A 1 11.12 56.75 39.56
CA MET A 1 9.87 56.85 38.78
C MET A 1 9.75 55.62 37.90
N LEU A 2 8.77 54.75 38.20
CA LEU A 2 8.40 53.56 37.43
C LEU A 2 7.37 53.93 36.35
N LYS A 3 7.56 53.47 35.11
CA LYS A 3 6.53 53.39 34.03
C LYS A 3 7.06 52.49 32.88
N PRO A 4 6.19 51.90 32.04
CA PRO A 4 5.85 50.48 32.17
C PRO A 4 6.12 49.63 30.91
N LEU A 5 6.27 48.33 31.17
CA LEU A 5 5.84 47.16 30.40
C LEU A 5 5.47 47.40 28.92
N LEU A 6 6.40 47.06 28.03
CA LEU A 6 6.11 46.74 26.63
C LEU A 6 5.48 45.35 26.56
N PHE A 7 4.16 45.33 26.36
CA PHE A 7 3.42 44.23 25.76
C PHE A 7 4.05 43.89 24.40
N ASN A 8 4.64 42.71 24.29
CA ASN A 8 4.98 42.10 23.02
C ASN A 8 4.43 40.66 23.01
N PHE A 9 3.09 40.57 23.03
CA PHE A 9 2.35 39.33 22.82
C PHE A 9 1.94 39.32 21.34
N GLY A 10 2.71 38.61 20.52
CA GLY A 10 2.44 38.59 19.09
C GLY A 10 3.53 37.96 18.27
N MET A 11 3.91 36.71 18.57
CA MET A 11 4.44 35.86 17.52
C MET A 11 3.74 34.51 17.56
N LEU A 12 3.01 34.30 16.48
CA LEU A 12 2.16 33.16 16.19
C LEU A 12 2.91 31.84 16.37
N ALA A 13 2.20 30.90 16.96
CA ALA A 13 2.45 29.48 16.85
C ALA A 13 2.55 29.05 15.39
N LEU A 14 3.76 28.74 14.92
CA LEU A 14 4.03 28.04 13.66
C LEU A 14 5.24 27.12 13.83
N LEU A 15 5.23 26.23 14.81
CA LEU A 15 6.25 25.19 14.96
C LEU A 15 5.68 23.80 15.30
N SER A 16 4.45 23.52 14.87
CA SER A 16 3.87 22.16 14.91
C SER A 16 3.82 21.55 13.49
N GLY A 17 4.96 21.55 12.79
CA GLY A 17 5.03 21.08 11.40
C GLY A 17 6.25 20.24 11.04
N GLN A 18 7.11 19.85 11.99
CA GLN A 18 8.40 19.21 11.67
C GLN A 18 8.54 17.78 12.26
N ALA A 19 7.53 16.93 12.12
CA ALA A 19 7.63 15.53 12.55
C ALA A 19 6.96 14.52 11.58
N LEU A 20 6.84 14.83 10.29
CA LEU A 20 6.29 13.91 9.27
C LEU A 20 7.22 13.70 8.08
N ALA A 21 8.52 13.98 8.22
CA ALA A 21 9.48 13.86 7.13
C ALA A 21 9.92 12.41 6.83
N ASP A 22 9.59 11.43 7.68
CA ASP A 22 10.13 10.06 7.57
C ASP A 22 9.19 9.04 6.92
N THR A 23 8.02 9.47 6.42
CA THR A 23 7.08 8.57 5.72
C THR A 23 6.81 9.00 4.30
N VAL A 24 6.73 8.03 3.39
CA VAL A 24 6.23 8.29 2.03
C VAL A 24 4.72 8.50 1.99
N LEU A 25 3.98 8.13 3.03
CA LEU A 25 2.51 8.16 3.11
C LEU A 25 1.94 9.57 3.37
N THR A 26 2.47 10.56 2.66
CA THR A 26 1.98 11.94 2.70
C THR A 26 0.76 12.13 1.82
N GLU A 27 -0.08 13.13 2.10
CA GLU A 27 -1.23 13.46 1.25
C GLU A 27 -0.82 13.69 -0.21
N GLN A 28 0.31 14.38 -0.42
CA GLN A 28 0.84 14.67 -1.75
C GLN A 28 1.20 13.40 -2.50
N ASN A 29 1.92 12.47 -1.86
CA ASN A 29 2.35 11.23 -2.50
C ASN A 29 1.18 10.28 -2.77
N LEU A 30 0.19 10.23 -1.88
CA LEU A 30 -1.05 9.49 -2.11
C LEU A 30 -1.84 10.08 -3.28
N SER A 31 -1.90 11.41 -3.42
CA SER A 31 -2.56 12.06 -4.56
C SER A 31 -1.83 11.81 -5.88
N ARG A 32 -0.50 11.77 -5.86
CA ARG A 32 0.32 11.38 -7.01
C ARG A 32 0.04 9.93 -7.42
N LEU A 33 0.00 9.02 -6.45
CA LEU A 33 -0.35 7.61 -6.68
C LEU A 33 -1.74 7.50 -7.31
N GLU A 34 -2.77 8.07 -6.67
CA GLU A 34 -4.16 8.10 -7.15
C GLU A 34 -4.27 8.59 -8.60
N SER A 35 -3.51 9.62 -8.96
CA SER A 35 -3.52 10.19 -10.30
C SER A 35 -2.84 9.27 -11.34
N ALA A 36 -1.84 8.49 -10.92
CA ALA A 36 -1.14 7.55 -11.78
C ALA A 36 -1.96 6.27 -12.04
N LEU A 37 -2.75 5.80 -11.07
CA LEU A 37 -3.45 4.51 -11.14
C LEU A 37 -4.31 4.32 -12.41
N PRO A 38 -5.11 5.29 -12.89
CA PRO A 38 -5.92 5.11 -14.10
C PRO A 38 -5.09 4.90 -15.37
N GLN A 39 -3.88 5.46 -15.44
CA GLN A 39 -2.98 5.26 -16.57
C GLN A 39 -2.26 3.91 -16.44
N LEU A 40 -1.78 3.58 -15.23
CA LEU A 40 -1.15 2.29 -14.96
C LEU A 40 -2.10 1.11 -15.23
N ALA A 41 -3.39 1.25 -14.92
CA ALA A 41 -4.40 0.22 -15.17
C ALA A 41 -4.72 0.01 -16.67
N LYS A 42 -4.36 0.97 -17.54
CA LYS A 42 -4.57 0.86 -19.00
C LYS A 42 -3.42 0.17 -19.72
N ILE A 43 -2.28 0.00 -19.05
CA ILE A 43 -1.15 -0.74 -19.60
C ILE A 43 -1.63 -2.18 -19.82
N GLN A 44 -1.83 -2.56 -21.08
CA GLN A 44 -2.10 -3.95 -21.42
C GLN A 44 -0.87 -4.76 -21.05
N GLN A 45 -1.03 -5.61 -20.06
CA GLN A 45 -0.02 -6.60 -19.72
C GLN A 45 -0.30 -7.82 -20.57
N ASP A 46 0.69 -8.20 -21.40
CA ASP A 46 0.61 -9.41 -22.22
C ASP A 46 0.37 -10.68 -21.38
N ASP A 47 0.61 -10.60 -20.06
CA ASP A 47 0.31 -11.66 -19.10
C ASP A 47 -0.02 -11.06 -17.71
N VAL A 48 -1.30 -10.77 -17.46
CA VAL A 48 -1.79 -10.34 -16.13
C VAL A 48 -1.56 -11.43 -15.06
N GLY A 49 -1.46 -12.70 -15.46
CA GLY A 49 -1.15 -13.83 -14.57
C GLY A 49 0.28 -13.74 -14.00
N SER A 50 1.22 -13.14 -14.73
CA SER A 50 2.60 -12.93 -14.26
C SER A 50 2.69 -12.00 -13.04
N LEU A 51 1.75 -11.06 -12.86
CA LEU A 51 1.72 -10.20 -11.68
C LEU A 51 1.41 -10.96 -10.39
N GLN A 52 0.58 -12.01 -10.46
CA GLN A 52 0.25 -12.84 -9.31
C GLN A 52 1.47 -13.63 -8.79
N HIS A 53 2.52 -13.73 -9.61
CA HIS A 53 3.77 -14.44 -9.29
C HIS A 53 4.89 -13.49 -8.82
N VAL A 54 4.65 -12.18 -8.76
CA VAL A 54 5.63 -11.23 -8.24
C VAL A 54 5.87 -11.53 -6.76
N ARG A 55 7.08 -11.98 -6.44
CA ARG A 55 7.47 -12.31 -5.08
C ARG A 55 8.06 -11.10 -4.39
N LEU A 56 7.39 -10.66 -3.32
CA LEU A 56 7.94 -9.68 -2.39
C LEU A 56 9.00 -10.34 -1.50
N GLN A 57 10.13 -9.67 -1.31
CA GLN A 57 11.25 -10.15 -0.48
C GLN A 57 11.17 -9.61 0.95
N ARG A 58 11.72 -10.35 1.93
CA ARG A 58 11.71 -9.99 3.36
C ARG A 58 12.79 -8.96 3.72
N HIS A 59 12.71 -7.75 3.17
CA HIS A 59 13.54 -6.60 3.57
C HIS A 59 12.86 -5.27 3.28
N CYS A 60 13.32 -4.21 3.95
CA CYS A 60 12.74 -2.87 3.85
C CYS A 60 13.53 -1.90 2.94
N ASP A 61 14.56 -2.39 2.24
CA ASP A 61 15.23 -1.63 1.19
C ASP A 61 14.33 -1.55 -0.06
N TRP A 62 13.50 -0.50 -0.14
CA TRP A 62 12.55 -0.29 -1.23
C TRP A 62 13.20 -0.06 -2.60
N PRO A 63 14.32 0.69 -2.72
CA PRO A 63 15.09 0.75 -3.97
C PRO A 63 15.53 -0.64 -4.46
N ARG A 64 16.01 -1.49 -3.55
CA ARG A 64 16.34 -2.88 -3.89
C ARG A 64 15.10 -3.68 -4.28
N HIS A 65 14.01 -3.54 -3.53
CA HIS A 65 12.77 -4.25 -3.79
C HIS A 65 12.22 -3.93 -5.18
N ALA A 66 12.26 -2.65 -5.59
CA ALA A 66 11.87 -2.24 -6.93
C ALA A 66 12.76 -2.86 -8.02
N ARG A 67 14.08 -2.94 -7.81
CA ARG A 67 14.97 -3.62 -8.77
C ARG A 67 14.68 -5.11 -8.88
N GLU A 68 14.47 -5.79 -7.76
CA GLU A 68 14.20 -7.22 -7.72
C GLU A 68 12.84 -7.58 -8.34
N VAL A 69 11.80 -6.78 -8.10
CA VAL A 69 10.50 -6.96 -8.75
C VAL A 69 10.60 -6.71 -10.26
N ARG A 70 11.33 -5.67 -10.68
CA ARG A 70 11.54 -5.41 -12.12
C ARG A 70 12.38 -6.49 -12.79
N ALA A 71 13.35 -7.08 -12.09
CA ALA A 71 14.15 -8.19 -12.60
C ALA A 71 13.28 -9.43 -12.89
N GLN A 72 12.23 -9.67 -12.11
CA GLN A 72 11.25 -10.75 -12.37
C GLN A 72 10.43 -10.52 -13.65
N GLN A 73 10.40 -9.28 -14.15
CA GLN A 73 9.64 -8.85 -15.32
C GLN A 73 10.56 -8.41 -16.49
N GLN A 74 11.85 -8.76 -16.43
CA GLN A 74 12.82 -8.37 -17.46
C GLN A 74 12.40 -8.87 -18.86
N GLY A 75 12.66 -8.03 -19.87
CA GLY A 75 12.30 -8.31 -21.27
C GLY A 75 10.88 -7.92 -21.66
N LYS A 76 10.14 -7.22 -20.78
CA LYS A 76 8.79 -6.72 -21.06
C LYS A 76 8.82 -5.23 -21.40
N ASP A 77 8.35 -4.88 -22.59
CA ASP A 77 8.35 -3.50 -23.11
C ASP A 77 7.48 -2.55 -22.27
N TYR A 78 6.45 -3.07 -21.59
CA TYR A 78 5.54 -2.27 -20.76
C TYR A 78 6.24 -1.60 -19.57
N LEU A 79 7.41 -2.09 -19.12
CA LEU A 79 8.14 -1.51 -17.98
C LEU A 79 8.63 -0.07 -18.25
N VAL A 80 8.90 0.27 -19.52
CA VAL A 80 9.28 1.62 -19.94
C VAL A 80 8.08 2.56 -19.86
N GLU A 81 6.90 2.08 -20.25
CA GLU A 81 5.65 2.84 -20.15
C GLU A 81 5.27 3.09 -18.69
N VAL A 82 5.43 2.08 -17.82
CA VAL A 82 5.26 2.25 -16.37
C VAL A 82 6.16 3.37 -15.84
N ASP A 83 7.45 3.36 -16.17
CA ASP A 83 8.38 4.40 -15.70
C ASP A 83 8.01 5.80 -16.19
N LYS A 84 7.56 5.90 -17.44
CA LYS A 84 7.11 7.17 -18.01
C LYS A 84 5.88 7.70 -17.29
N ILE A 85 4.90 6.84 -16.98
CA ILE A 85 3.70 7.21 -16.22
C ILE A 85 4.08 7.61 -14.79
N LEU A 86 4.91 6.81 -14.11
CA LEU A 86 5.35 7.17 -12.75
C LEU A 86 6.05 8.54 -12.75
N ALA A 87 6.98 8.76 -13.68
CA ALA A 87 7.71 10.01 -13.78
C ALA A 87 6.80 11.22 -14.07
N SER A 88 5.76 11.07 -14.90
CA SER A 88 4.80 12.16 -15.18
C SER A 88 4.03 12.59 -13.93
N HIS A 89 3.89 11.69 -12.95
CA HIS A 89 3.27 11.94 -11.65
C HIS A 89 4.30 12.20 -10.53
N GLN A 90 5.57 12.45 -10.87
CA GLN A 90 6.66 12.69 -9.91
C GLN A 90 6.87 11.50 -8.95
N LEU A 91 6.58 10.29 -9.43
CA LEU A 91 6.88 9.02 -8.77
C LEU A 91 8.09 8.38 -9.45
N ASN A 92 8.85 7.61 -8.67
CA ASN A 92 9.84 6.67 -9.21
C ASN A 92 9.46 5.25 -8.76
N ALA A 93 10.12 4.24 -9.33
CA ALA A 93 9.80 2.84 -9.04
C ALA A 93 9.93 2.49 -7.55
N ALA A 94 10.93 3.01 -6.84
CA ALA A 94 11.14 2.74 -5.42
C ALA A 94 9.98 3.33 -4.58
N MET A 95 9.64 4.59 -4.80
CA MET A 95 8.56 5.27 -4.09
C MET A 95 7.20 4.67 -4.43
N PHE A 96 6.96 4.27 -5.68
CA PHE A 96 5.74 3.56 -6.07
C PHE A 96 5.60 2.22 -5.34
N MET A 97 6.68 1.43 -5.29
CA MET A 97 6.70 0.15 -4.57
C MET A 97 6.45 0.35 -3.07
N GLU A 98 7.12 1.31 -2.45
CA GLU A 98 6.94 1.61 -1.03
C GLU A 98 5.53 2.11 -0.72
N LEU A 99 5.01 3.06 -1.50
CA LEU A 99 3.64 3.57 -1.35
C LEU A 99 2.59 2.48 -1.51
N SER A 100 2.75 1.61 -2.50
CA SER A 100 1.80 0.51 -2.75
C SER A 100 1.86 -0.54 -1.64
N ALA A 101 3.06 -0.91 -1.21
CA ALA A 101 3.26 -1.88 -0.12
C ALA A 101 2.70 -1.34 1.19
N LYS A 102 3.17 -0.18 1.66
CA LYS A 102 2.71 0.43 2.91
C LYS A 102 1.23 0.82 2.85
N GLY A 103 0.78 1.38 1.72
CA GLY A 103 -0.61 1.79 1.51
C GLY A 103 -1.61 0.63 1.50
N SER A 104 -1.16 -0.61 1.23
CA SER A 104 -2.00 -1.80 1.34
C SER A 104 -2.23 -2.26 2.79
N TRP A 105 -1.42 -1.79 3.75
CA TRP A 105 -1.48 -2.25 5.13
C TRP A 105 -2.87 -2.13 5.79
N PRO A 106 -3.63 -1.02 5.64
CA PRO A 106 -4.95 -0.92 6.25
C PRO A 106 -5.94 -1.99 5.79
N VAL A 107 -5.77 -2.49 4.56
CA VAL A 107 -6.57 -3.61 4.04
C VAL A 107 -6.07 -4.94 4.61
N LEU A 108 -4.77 -5.17 4.67
CA LEU A 108 -4.21 -6.37 5.30
C LEU A 108 -4.62 -6.47 6.78
N GLU A 109 -4.66 -5.34 7.48
CA GLU A 109 -5.12 -5.24 8.87
C GLU A 109 -6.62 -5.52 8.98
N SER A 110 -7.45 -4.96 8.09
CA SER A 110 -8.91 -5.18 8.13
C SER A 110 -9.31 -6.62 7.80
N LEU A 111 -8.45 -7.37 7.10
CA LEU A 111 -8.67 -8.78 6.79
C LEU A 111 -8.35 -9.72 7.96
N GLN A 112 -7.58 -9.31 8.98
CA GLN A 112 -7.16 -10.18 10.09
C GLN A 112 -8.29 -10.95 10.77
N PRO A 113 -9.48 -10.36 11.05
CA PRO A 113 -10.60 -11.10 11.63
C PRO A 113 -11.10 -12.20 10.70
N VAL A 114 -11.22 -11.91 9.40
CA VAL A 114 -11.65 -12.88 8.38
C VAL A 114 -10.63 -14.01 8.28
N LEU A 115 -9.33 -13.70 8.21
CA LEU A 115 -8.27 -14.71 8.17
C LEU A 115 -8.30 -15.63 9.40
N SER A 116 -8.55 -15.07 10.59
CA SER A 116 -8.70 -15.86 11.82
C SER A 116 -9.88 -16.84 11.73
N ILE A 117 -11.05 -16.37 11.29
CA ILE A 117 -12.23 -17.21 11.08
C ILE A 117 -11.95 -18.29 10.03
N THR A 118 -11.36 -17.92 8.89
CA THR A 118 -11.02 -18.86 7.81
C THR A 118 -10.12 -19.97 8.33
N ARG A 119 -9.07 -19.66 9.12
CA ARG A 119 -8.20 -20.68 9.73
C ARG A 119 -8.97 -21.65 10.63
N GLN A 120 -9.90 -21.14 11.42
CA GLN A 120 -10.71 -21.96 12.32
C GLN A 120 -11.70 -22.86 11.56
N THR A 121 -12.18 -22.40 10.40
CA THR A 121 -13.16 -23.14 9.60
C THR A 121 -12.55 -24.09 8.56
N LEU A 122 -11.25 -23.97 8.24
CA LEU A 122 -10.52 -24.81 7.28
C LEU A 122 -10.85 -26.32 7.39
N PRO A 123 -10.88 -26.95 8.58
CA PRO A 123 -11.15 -28.39 8.70
C PRO A 123 -12.55 -28.79 8.24
N PHE A 124 -13.50 -27.85 8.26
CA PHE A 124 -14.90 -28.06 7.91
C PHE A 124 -15.22 -27.71 6.46
N LEU A 125 -14.27 -27.11 5.73
CA LEU A 125 -14.46 -26.78 4.32
C LEU A 125 -14.28 -28.02 3.43
N PRO A 126 -15.14 -28.20 2.41
CA PRO A 126 -14.89 -29.09 1.28
C PRO A 126 -13.53 -28.83 0.62
N GLN A 127 -12.94 -29.88 0.04
CA GLN A 127 -11.54 -29.88 -0.41
C GLN A 127 -11.17 -28.71 -1.35
N VAL A 128 -12.03 -28.40 -2.33
CA VAL A 128 -11.77 -27.31 -3.29
C VAL A 128 -11.75 -25.95 -2.58
N GLN A 129 -12.69 -25.71 -1.67
CA GLN A 129 -12.79 -24.47 -0.92
C GLN A 129 -11.67 -24.36 0.12
N ARG A 130 -11.25 -25.49 0.71
CA ARG A 130 -10.10 -25.55 1.60
C ARG A 130 -8.82 -25.13 0.88
N GLN A 131 -8.56 -25.65 -0.32
CA GLN A 131 -7.38 -25.27 -1.11
C GLN A 131 -7.38 -23.78 -1.46
N GLN A 132 -8.53 -23.22 -1.85
CA GLN A 132 -8.66 -21.78 -2.11
C GLN A 132 -8.42 -20.95 -0.84
N ALA A 133 -8.99 -21.36 0.29
CA ALA A 133 -8.80 -20.72 1.57
C ALA A 133 -7.34 -20.76 2.03
N GLU A 134 -6.66 -21.90 1.87
CA GLU A 134 -5.23 -22.06 2.17
C GLU A 134 -4.36 -21.15 1.31
N GLN A 135 -4.66 -21.03 0.01
CA GLN A 135 -3.96 -20.10 -0.88
C GLN A 135 -4.16 -18.64 -0.46
N PHE A 136 -5.39 -18.25 -0.15
CA PHE A 136 -5.71 -16.90 0.33
C PHE A 136 -5.01 -16.57 1.65
N LEU A 137 -5.01 -17.50 2.61
CA LEU A 137 -4.29 -17.38 3.86
C LEU A 137 -2.79 -17.23 3.63
N ALA A 138 -2.19 -18.12 2.83
CA ALA A 138 -0.76 -18.08 2.53
C ALA A 138 -0.33 -16.78 1.84
N GLN A 139 -1.13 -16.28 0.89
CA GLN A 139 -0.88 -15.01 0.21
C GLN A 139 -0.92 -13.84 1.19
N THR A 140 -1.97 -13.75 2.00
CA THR A 140 -2.18 -12.63 2.92
C THR A 140 -1.16 -12.63 4.07
N ASP A 141 -0.80 -13.83 4.56
CA ASP A 141 0.22 -14.00 5.60
C ASP A 141 1.61 -13.63 5.10
N ASN A 142 1.93 -13.99 3.85
CA ASN A 142 3.18 -13.59 3.24
C ASN A 142 3.27 -12.06 3.11
N MET A 143 2.22 -11.41 2.58
CA MET A 143 2.19 -9.95 2.48
C MET A 143 2.32 -9.27 3.85
N THR A 144 1.59 -9.74 4.86
CA THR A 144 1.66 -9.21 6.23
C THR A 144 3.06 -9.35 6.81
N THR A 145 3.70 -10.50 6.61
CA THR A 145 5.05 -10.81 7.11
C THR A 145 6.12 -9.98 6.42
N VAL A 146 5.96 -9.66 5.13
CA VAL A 146 6.91 -8.84 4.38
C VAL A 146 6.76 -7.37 4.69
N ILE A 147 5.52 -6.86 4.73
CA ILE A 147 5.24 -5.42 4.84
C ILE A 147 5.30 -4.94 6.29
N GLY A 148 4.71 -5.70 7.22
CA GLY A 148 4.54 -5.28 8.62
C GLY A 148 5.83 -4.82 9.31
N PRO A 149 6.95 -5.57 9.22
CA PRO A 149 8.22 -5.16 9.80
C PRO A 149 8.82 -3.88 9.19
N CYS A 150 8.35 -3.45 8.02
CA CYS A 150 8.84 -2.25 7.32
C CYS A 150 8.03 -0.99 7.62
N LEU A 151 7.07 -1.06 8.54
CA LEU A 151 6.29 0.08 9.00
C LEU A 151 6.95 0.75 10.20
N SER A 152 7.48 1.95 9.98
CA SER A 152 7.92 2.83 11.06
C SER A 152 6.73 3.36 11.86
N ASP A 153 6.99 4.01 12.99
CA ASP A 153 5.93 4.64 13.78
C ASP A 153 5.31 5.84 13.04
N ALA A 154 6.10 6.58 12.25
CA ALA A 154 5.60 7.62 11.36
C ALA A 154 4.63 7.06 10.31
N ASP A 155 4.96 5.89 9.74
CA ASP A 155 4.05 5.20 8.80
C ASP A 155 2.74 4.81 9.49
N LYS A 156 2.78 4.22 10.69
CA LYS A 156 1.56 3.82 11.42
C LYS A 156 0.65 5.01 11.71
N VAL A 157 1.22 6.15 12.10
CA VAL A 157 0.46 7.39 12.32
C VAL A 157 -0.19 7.85 11.01
N ALA A 158 0.58 7.91 9.91
CA ALA A 158 0.06 8.33 8.61
C ALA A 158 -1.03 7.38 8.07
N LEU A 159 -0.85 6.06 8.25
CA LEU A 159 -1.83 5.03 7.89
C LEU A 159 -3.14 5.21 8.67
N GLY A 160 -3.06 5.54 9.96
CA GLY A 160 -4.24 5.82 10.79
C GLY A 160 -5.01 7.05 10.27
N GLN A 161 -4.30 8.12 9.94
CA GLN A 161 -4.90 9.36 9.41
C GLN A 161 -5.54 9.16 8.03
N GLN A 162 -4.91 8.35 7.17
CA GLN A 162 -5.33 8.15 5.77
C GLN A 162 -6.12 6.84 5.57
N ARG A 163 -6.54 6.17 6.64
CA ARG A 163 -7.11 4.80 6.61
C ARG A 163 -8.24 4.65 5.59
N GLN A 164 -9.24 5.52 5.65
CA GLN A 164 -10.41 5.43 4.76
C GLN A 164 -10.02 5.65 3.30
N ARG A 165 -9.13 6.60 3.04
CA ARG A 165 -8.62 6.90 1.70
C ARG A 165 -7.88 5.70 1.10
N LEU A 166 -7.02 5.06 1.89
CA LEU A 166 -6.25 3.88 1.49
C LEU A 166 -7.15 2.65 1.24
N ILE A 167 -8.18 2.44 2.05
CA ILE A 167 -9.17 1.38 1.80
C ILE A 167 -9.93 1.66 0.50
N ASN A 168 -10.38 2.89 0.28
CA ASN A 168 -11.06 3.29 -0.95
C ASN A 168 -10.16 3.19 -2.19
N LEU A 169 -8.86 3.37 -2.01
CA LEU A 169 -7.86 3.21 -3.06
C LEU A 169 -7.69 1.73 -3.44
N ALA A 170 -7.60 0.85 -2.46
CA ALA A 170 -7.39 -0.57 -2.69
C ALA A 170 -8.54 -1.25 -3.45
N THR A 171 -9.78 -0.74 -3.32
CA THR A 171 -10.91 -1.23 -4.14
C THR A 171 -10.82 -0.84 -5.61
N ARG A 172 -9.97 0.13 -5.95
CA ARG A 172 -9.77 0.65 -7.32
C ARG A 172 -8.49 0.13 -7.99
N LEU A 173 -7.66 -0.64 -7.27
CA LEU A 173 -6.44 -1.22 -7.81
C LEU A 173 -6.73 -2.50 -8.62
N PRO A 174 -6.16 -2.65 -9.83
CA PRO A 174 -6.22 -3.93 -10.55
C PRO A 174 -5.43 -5.00 -9.78
N GLY A 175 -6.00 -6.20 -9.64
CA GLY A 175 -5.41 -7.29 -8.84
C GLY A 175 -5.71 -7.21 -7.34
N SER A 176 -6.82 -6.58 -6.95
CA SER A 176 -7.23 -6.48 -5.55
C SER A 176 -7.31 -7.87 -4.88
N ILE A 177 -6.70 -7.99 -3.70
CA ILE A 177 -6.76 -9.18 -2.82
C ILE A 177 -8.13 -9.38 -2.18
N LEU A 178 -9.06 -8.44 -2.41
CA LEU A 178 -10.44 -8.62 -1.99
C LEU A 178 -11.07 -9.66 -2.92
N PRO A 179 -11.47 -10.84 -2.41
CA PRO A 179 -12.13 -11.81 -3.25
C PRO A 179 -13.37 -11.15 -3.87
N ALA A 180 -13.54 -11.30 -5.18
CA ALA A 180 -14.73 -10.85 -5.91
C ALA A 180 -16.05 -11.36 -5.29
N GLN A 181 -15.97 -12.37 -4.42
CA GLN A 181 -17.08 -12.96 -3.68
C GLN A 181 -17.56 -12.15 -2.47
N ALA A 182 -16.84 -11.11 -2.02
CA ALA A 182 -17.36 -10.21 -0.98
C ALA A 182 -18.45 -9.24 -1.50
N ALA A 183 -18.61 -9.09 -2.82
CA ALA A 183 -19.63 -8.24 -3.43
C ALA A 183 -21.01 -8.91 -3.55
N ASN A 184 -21.11 -10.24 -3.35
CA ASN A 184 -22.36 -11.00 -3.46
C ASN A 184 -22.89 -11.50 -2.10
N LEU A 185 -22.41 -10.93 -0.98
CA LEU A 185 -22.94 -11.18 0.36
C LEU A 185 -23.51 -9.90 0.96
N THR A 186 -24.47 -9.32 0.24
CA THR A 186 -25.49 -8.44 0.83
C THR A 186 -26.83 -9.01 0.40
N PRO A 187 -27.71 -9.38 1.35
CA PRO A 187 -29.08 -9.78 1.03
C PRO A 187 -29.86 -8.63 0.38
#